data_AF-A0A0N0CZP8-F1
#
_entry.id   AF-A0A0N0CZP8-F1
#
_cell.length_a   1.000
_cell.length_b   1.000
_cell.length_c   1.000
_cell.angle_alpha   90.00
_cell.angle_beta   90.00
_cell.angle_gamma   90.00
#
_symmetry.space_group_name_H-M   'P 1'
#
loop_
_entity.id
_entity.type
_entity.pdbx_description
1 polymer ?
#
loop_
_entity_poly.entity_id
_entity_poly.type
_entity_poly.pdbx_seq_one_letter_code
_entity_poly.pdbx_strand_id
1 'polypeptide(L)'
;MPSENIYSNDCSNIYYIPDIHTLHLEFVGKIDSDEYKNAFNKLLELIISKNADAIIADQTKSQGSAMDSRAWLVVKWLPELRKELGDRKILLAGISETKFGFKKVISQYIEQLSKK
;
A
#
# COMPACT_ATOMS: atom_id res chain seq x y z
N MET A 1 2.27 18.88 9.99
CA MET A 1 3.50 18.07 9.98
C MET A 1 4.11 18.19 8.59
N PRO A 2 5.39 18.51 8.45
CA PRO A 2 6.02 18.56 7.13
C PRO A 2 6.10 17.13 6.58
N SER A 3 5.30 16.83 5.55
CA SER A 3 5.38 15.60 4.78
C SER A 3 6.14 15.90 3.49
N GLU A 4 7.17 15.12 3.19
CA GLU A 4 7.94 15.25 1.96
C GLU A 4 7.38 14.28 0.91
N ASN A 5 6.95 14.78 -0.25
CA ASN A 5 6.64 13.91 -1.39
C ASN A 5 7.96 13.39 -1.96
N ILE A 6 8.17 12.09 -1.84
CA ILE A 6 9.42 11.43 -2.23
C ILE A 6 9.25 10.53 -3.46
N TYR A 7 8.03 10.39 -3.97
CA TYR A 7 7.71 9.68 -5.20
C TYR A 7 6.34 10.10 -5.71
N SER A 8 6.24 10.28 -7.02
CA SER A 8 4.98 10.54 -7.72
C SER A 8 4.97 9.82 -9.06
N ASN A 9 3.82 9.28 -9.42
CA ASN A 9 3.49 8.84 -10.78
C ASN A 9 2.05 9.26 -11.10
N ASP A 10 1.54 8.83 -12.26
CA ASP A 10 0.25 9.27 -12.78
C ASP A 10 -0.94 8.95 -11.88
N CYS A 11 -0.85 7.93 -11.02
CA CYS A 11 -1.96 7.48 -10.17
C CYS A 11 -1.63 7.42 -8.67
N SER A 12 -0.43 7.83 -8.24
CA SER A 12 -0.04 7.74 -6.84
C SER A 12 1.05 8.73 -6.42
N ASN A 13 1.01 9.08 -5.14
CA ASN A 13 2.05 9.83 -4.45
C ASN A 13 2.49 9.05 -3.22
N ILE A 14 3.77 9.09 -2.88
CA ILE A 14 4.29 8.58 -1.61
C ILE A 14 4.93 9.72 -0.84
N TYR A 15 4.42 9.93 0.36
CA TYR A 15 4.96 10.89 1.31
C TYR A 15 5.66 10.16 2.45
N TYR A 16 6.76 10.72 2.93
CA TYR A 16 7.36 10.29 4.19
C TYR A 16 7.07 11.32 5.28
N ILE A 17 6.65 10.83 6.45
CA ILE A 17 6.36 11.61 7.64
C ILE A 17 7.44 11.23 8.68
N PRO A 18 8.56 12.00 8.75
CA PRO A 18 9.73 11.62 9.52
C PRO A 18 9.45 11.49 11.02
N ASP A 19 8.65 12.39 11.58
CA ASP A 19 8.36 12.46 13.02
C ASP A 19 7.76 11.17 13.59
N ILE A 20 7.07 10.40 12.75
CA ILE A 20 6.40 9.14 13.11
C ILE A 20 6.85 7.97 12.24
N HIS A 21 7.96 8.11 11.51
CA HIS A 21 8.53 7.07 10.64
C HIS A 21 7.49 6.38 9.74
N THR A 22 6.58 7.16 9.16
CA THR A 22 5.41 6.63 8.44
C THR A 22 5.44 7.00 6.96
N LEU A 23 5.13 6.03 6.10
CA LEU A 23 4.92 6.27 4.67
C LEU A 23 3.43 6.39 4.37
N HIS A 24 3.04 7.44 3.65
CA HIS A 24 1.67 7.65 3.18
C HIS A 24 1.63 7.47 1.68
N LEU A 25 1.06 6.36 1.22
CA LEU A 25 0.76 6.06 -0.17
C LEU A 25 -0.65 6.56 -0.48
N GLU A 26 -0.75 7.62 -1.27
CA GLU A 26 -2.00 8.19 -1.75
C GLU A 26 -2.24 7.74 -3.19
N PHE A 27 -3.39 7.14 -3.46
CA PHE A 27 -3.84 6.84 -4.82
C PHE A 27 -4.82 7.89 -5.34
N VAL A 28 -4.63 8.32 -6.60
CA VAL A 28 -5.42 9.37 -7.23
C VAL A 28 -5.95 8.88 -8.59
N GLY A 29 -7.23 9.13 -8.85
CA GLY A 29 -7.85 8.86 -10.14
C GLY A 29 -7.98 7.37 -10.46
N LYS A 30 -8.04 7.05 -11.74
CA LYS A 30 -8.08 5.66 -12.23
C LYS A 30 -6.69 5.06 -12.15
N ILE A 31 -6.58 3.89 -11.55
CA ILE A 31 -5.31 3.22 -11.34
C ILE A 31 -5.15 2.09 -12.37
N ASP A 32 -4.18 2.23 -13.26
CA ASP A 32 -3.79 1.16 -14.17
C ASP A 32 -2.93 0.11 -13.45
N SER A 33 -2.98 -1.13 -13.93
CA SER A 33 -2.41 -2.29 -13.23
C SER A 33 -0.89 -2.19 -13.06
N ASP A 34 -0.18 -1.60 -14.02
CA ASP A 34 1.28 -1.47 -13.96
C ASP A 34 1.71 -0.31 -13.07
N GLU A 35 1.03 0.84 -13.15
CA GLU A 35 1.26 1.96 -12.23
C GLU A 35 0.96 1.59 -10.78
N TYR A 36 -0.06 0.77 -10.54
CA TYR A 36 -0.36 0.19 -9.23
C TYR A 36 0.82 -0.62 -8.69
N LYS A 37 1.36 -1.54 -9.50
CA LYS A 37 2.49 -2.39 -9.10
C LYS A 37 3.75 -1.56 -8.87
N ASN A 38 4.02 -0.58 -9.74
CA ASN A 38 5.15 0.33 -9.61
C ASN A 38 5.08 1.12 -8.29
N ALA A 39 3.91 1.65 -7.94
CA ALA A 39 3.70 2.35 -6.66
C ALA A 39 4.00 1.45 -5.45
N PHE A 40 3.51 0.21 -5.46
CA PHE A 40 3.75 -0.74 -4.37
C PHE A 40 5.22 -1.21 -4.30
N ASN A 41 5.87 -1.46 -5.44
CA ASN A 41 7.29 -1.81 -5.45
C ASN A 41 8.15 -0.66 -4.93
N LYS A 42 7.83 0.57 -5.35
CA LYS A 42 8.50 1.76 -4.81
C LYS A 42 8.25 1.91 -3.31
N LEU A 43 7.02 1.66 -2.85
CA LEU A 43 6.71 1.67 -1.44
C LEU A 43 7.56 0.66 -0.67
N LEU A 44 7.78 -0.56 -1.19
CA LEU A 44 8.65 -1.56 -0.57
C LEU A 44 10.10 -1.06 -0.42
N GLU A 45 10.68 -0.50 -1.48
CA GLU A 45 12.02 0.11 -1.42
C GLU A 45 12.11 1.21 -0.34
N LEU A 46 11.06 2.02 -0.23
CA LEU A 46 10.98 3.11 0.73
C LEU A 46 10.79 2.62 2.17
N ILE A 47 10.02 1.55 2.38
CA ILE A 47 9.85 0.91 3.69
C ILE A 47 11.22 0.49 4.24
N ILE A 48 12.03 -0.14 3.39
CA ILE A 48 13.36 -0.64 3.76
C ILE A 48 14.33 0.54 3.96
N SER A 49 14.46 1.42 2.97
CA SER A 49 15.45 2.51 2.98
C SER A 49 15.21 3.58 4.04
N LYS A 50 13.95 3.89 4.35
CA LYS A 50 13.58 4.85 5.42
C LYS A 50 13.40 4.17 6.77
N ASN A 51 13.51 2.84 6.82
CA ASN A 51 13.21 2.05 8.01
C ASN A 51 11.82 2.41 8.57
N ALA A 52 10.79 2.47 7.73
CA ALA A 52 9.46 2.94 8.13
C ALA A 52 8.73 1.93 9.04
N ASP A 53 8.07 2.44 10.07
CA ASP A 53 7.35 1.64 11.09
C ASP A 53 5.86 1.47 10.77
N ALA A 54 5.33 2.33 9.90
CA ALA A 54 3.93 2.28 9.49
C ALA A 54 3.73 2.72 8.03
N ILE A 55 2.63 2.24 7.46
CA ILE A 55 2.12 2.59 6.14
C ILE A 55 0.69 3.05 6.28
N ILE A 56 0.35 4.15 5.61
CA ILE A 56 -1.01 4.60 5.34
C ILE A 56 -1.28 4.40 3.85
N ALA A 57 -2.21 3.52 3.52
CA ALA A 57 -2.71 3.33 2.16
C ALA A 57 -4.02 4.10 1.99
N ASP A 58 -3.95 5.25 1.34
CA ASP A 58 -5.07 6.16 1.13
C ASP A 58 -5.65 6.00 -0.28
N GLN A 59 -6.90 5.58 -0.34
CA GLN A 59 -7.67 5.34 -1.55
C GLN A 59 -8.83 6.33 -1.69
N THR A 60 -8.90 7.38 -0.87
CA THR A 60 -10.03 8.32 -0.86
C THR A 60 -10.22 9.07 -2.18
N LYS A 61 -9.13 9.33 -2.90
CA LYS A 61 -9.12 9.99 -4.22
C LYS A 61 -9.04 9.02 -5.39
N SER A 62 -9.04 7.71 -5.11
CA SER A 62 -8.96 6.68 -6.13
C SER A 62 -10.35 6.37 -6.70
N GLN A 63 -10.40 6.12 -8.01
CA GLN A 63 -11.58 5.55 -8.69
C GLN A 63 -11.57 4.01 -8.67
N GLY A 64 -10.64 3.42 -7.91
CA GLY A 64 -10.43 1.99 -7.79
C GLY A 64 -9.33 1.44 -8.69
N SER A 65 -8.86 0.24 -8.34
CA SER A 65 -7.94 -0.57 -9.14
C SER A 65 -8.65 -1.78 -9.73
N ALA A 66 -8.04 -2.38 -10.75
CA ALA A 66 -8.51 -3.63 -11.33
C ALA A 66 -8.36 -4.82 -10.35
N MET A 67 -9.15 -5.87 -10.54
CA MET A 67 -9.20 -7.01 -9.61
C MET A 67 -7.89 -7.81 -9.60
N ASP A 68 -7.27 -7.97 -10.75
CA ASP A 68 -5.96 -8.58 -10.95
C ASP A 68 -4.85 -7.83 -10.18
N SER A 69 -4.89 -6.49 -10.16
CA SER A 69 -3.91 -5.69 -9.41
C SER A 69 -4.01 -5.96 -7.90
N ARG A 70 -5.23 -6.07 -7.37
CA ARG A 70 -5.46 -6.44 -5.97
C ARG A 70 -5.06 -7.89 -5.67
N ALA A 71 -5.34 -8.81 -6.58
CA ALA A 71 -4.92 -10.20 -6.44
C ALA A 71 -3.38 -10.32 -6.43
N TRP A 72 -2.68 -9.58 -7.29
CA TRP A 72 -1.23 -9.50 -7.31
C TRP A 72 -0.67 -8.97 -5.98
N LEU A 73 -1.27 -7.92 -5.40
CA LEU A 73 -0.85 -7.40 -4.09
C LEU A 73 -0.85 -8.50 -3.03
N VAL A 74 -1.93 -9.29 -2.98
CA VAL A 74 -2.10 -10.34 -1.97
C VAL A 74 -1.20 -11.54 -2.22
N VAL A 75 -1.08 -11.98 -3.47
CA VAL A 75 -0.42 -13.24 -3.83
C VAL A 75 1.10 -13.07 -4.06
N LYS A 76 1.56 -11.87 -4.39
CA LYS A 76 2.96 -11.58 -4.71
C LYS A 76 3.59 -10.60 -3.72
N TRP A 77 3.04 -9.38 -3.66
CA TRP A 77 3.69 -8.28 -2.96
C TRP A 77 3.68 -8.45 -1.42
N LEU A 78 2.56 -8.83 -0.80
CA LEU A 78 2.50 -9.07 0.64
C LEU A 78 3.47 -10.17 1.11
N PRO A 79 3.56 -11.33 0.43
CA PRO A 79 4.61 -12.32 0.72
C PRO A 79 6.03 -11.78 0.61
N GLU A 80 6.32 -10.96 -0.40
CA GLU A 80 7.64 -10.35 -0.61
C GLU A 80 7.98 -9.35 0.49
N LEU A 81 7.04 -8.46 0.84
CA LEU A 81 7.17 -7.56 1.98
C LEU A 81 7.51 -8.33 3.26
N ARG A 82 6.79 -9.43 3.53
CA ARG A 82 7.06 -10.27 4.71
C ARG A 82 8.46 -10.86 4.68
N LYS A 83 8.94 -11.29 3.51
CA LYS A 83 10.29 -11.84 3.35
C LYS A 83 11.35 -10.77 3.64
N GLU A 84 11.20 -9.58 3.11
CA GLU A 84 12.14 -8.47 3.30
C GLU A 84 12.14 -7.94 4.75
N LEU A 85 10.98 -7.95 5.42
CA LEU A 85 10.88 -7.53 6.82
C LEU A 85 11.37 -8.59 7.82
N GLY A 86 11.34 -9.88 7.46
CA GLY A 86 11.64 -10.96 8.40
C GLY A 86 10.67 -10.96 9.59
N ASP A 87 11.21 -10.82 10.80
CA ASP A 87 10.42 -10.75 12.05
C ASP A 87 9.94 -9.31 12.37
N ARG A 88 10.41 -8.32 11.61
CA ARG A 88 9.98 -6.93 11.80
C ARG A 88 8.50 -6.79 11.45
N LYS A 89 7.75 -6.15 12.34
CA LYS A 89 6.35 -5.78 12.09
C LYS A 89 6.28 -4.36 11.54
N ILE A 90 5.37 -4.15 10.59
CA ILE A 90 4.99 -2.83 10.09
C ILE A 90 3.49 -2.66 10.28
N LEU A 91 3.07 -1.49 10.77
CA LEU A 91 1.65 -1.16 10.92
C LEU A 91 1.08 -0.75 9.57
N LEU A 92 -0.14 -1.20 9.27
CA LEU A 92 -0.85 -0.82 8.05
C LEU A 92 -2.21 -0.23 8.41
N ALA A 93 -2.42 1.02 8.00
CA ALA A 93 -3.73 1.66 8.00
C ALA A 93 -4.22 1.82 6.55
N GLY A 94 -5.50 1.54 6.32
CA GLY A 94 -6.16 1.84 5.06
C GLY A 94 -7.22 2.90 5.24
N ILE A 95 -7.21 3.90 4.36
CA ILE A 95 -8.22 4.94 4.30
C ILE A 95 -8.93 4.78 2.97
N SER A 96 -10.24 4.66 3.01
CA SER A 96 -11.07 4.60 1.82
C SER A 96 -12.40 5.29 2.10
N GLU A 97 -13.02 5.86 1.07
CA GLU A 97 -14.43 6.22 1.20
C GLU A 97 -15.26 4.97 1.51
N THR A 98 -16.36 5.13 2.23
CA THR A 98 -17.23 4.03 2.69
C THR A 98 -17.76 3.17 1.53
N LYS A 99 -17.71 3.68 0.29
CA LYS A 99 -18.14 3.00 -0.93
C LYS A 99 -17.06 2.09 -1.55
N PHE A 100 -15.78 2.26 -1.21
CA PHE A 100 -14.67 1.57 -1.85
C PHE A 100 -13.89 0.66 -0.89
N GLY A 101 -14.19 -0.64 -0.96
CA GLY A 101 -13.17 -1.67 -1.19
C GLY A 101 -12.21 -2.11 -0.07
N PHE A 102 -11.85 -1.30 0.93
CA PHE A 102 -10.81 -1.71 1.90
C PHE A 102 -11.25 -2.93 2.73
N LYS A 103 -12.53 -2.98 3.12
CA LYS A 103 -13.15 -4.16 3.73
C LYS A 103 -13.01 -5.41 2.85
N LYS A 104 -13.16 -5.27 1.52
CA LYS A 104 -13.12 -6.40 0.58
C LYS A 104 -11.72 -6.98 0.42
N VAL A 105 -10.68 -6.13 0.42
CA VAL A 105 -9.28 -6.56 0.35
C VAL A 105 -8.86 -7.28 1.64
N ILE A 106 -9.19 -6.73 2.81
CA ILE A 106 -8.91 -7.38 4.11
C ILE A 106 -9.67 -8.71 4.22
N SER A 107 -10.96 -8.74 3.86
CA SER A 107 -11.74 -9.99 3.90
C SER A 107 -11.12 -11.07 3.00
N GLN A 108 -10.67 -10.73 1.79
CA GLN A 108 -10.01 -11.68 0.89
C GLN A 108 -8.69 -12.21 1.47
N TYR A 109 -7.90 -11.34 2.12
CA TYR A 109 -6.66 -11.77 2.78
C TYR A 109 -6.92 -12.69 3.97
N ILE A 110 -7.88 -12.34 4.84
CA ILE A 110 -8.27 -13.18 5.98
C ILE A 110 -8.78 -14.54 5.50
N GLU A 111 -9.64 -14.58 4.47
CA GLU A 111 -10.17 -15.83 3.91
C GLU A 111 -9.06 -16.75 3.36
N GLN A 112 -8.00 -16.21 2.77
CA GLN A 112 -6.87 -17.00 2.30
C GLN A 112 -6.03 -17.56 3.45
N LEU A 113 -5.87 -16.82 4.54
CA LEU A 113 -5.16 -17.31 5.74
C LEU A 113 -5.95 -18.39 6.48
N SER A 114 -7.28 -18.31 6.51
CA SER A 114 -8.14 -19.31 7.17
C SER A 114 -8.29 -20.64 6.41
N LYS A 115 -7.83 -20.70 5.15
CA LYS A 115 -7.86 -21.92 4.32
C LYS A 115 -6.52 -22.69 4.30
N LYS A 116 -5.51 -22.23 5.05
CA LYS A 116 -4.26 -22.95 5.32
C LYS A 116 -4.33 -23.63 6.67
#